data_AF-A0A511MYF9-F1
#
_entry.id   AF-A0A511MYF9-F1
#
_cell.length_a   1.000
_cell.length_b   1.000
_cell.length_c   1.000
_cell.angle_alpha   90.00
_cell.angle_beta   90.00
_cell.angle_gamma   90.00
#
_symmetry.space_group_name_H-M   'P 1'
#
loop_
_entity.id
_entity.type
_entity.pdbx_description
1 polymer ?
#
loop_
_entity_poly.entity_id
_entity_poly.type
_entity_poly.pdbx_seq_one_letter_code
_entity_poly.pdbx_strand_id
1 'polypeptide(L)'
;MDRHTREIVGLHVNQRTEEGVKGLWDSLLTPFVDAECHTDGWKAYRGVVFGALHQVGGTQHMERFNLTLRQRMSRLVRRNLAFSKKLENLIAHLWLFAHHYNRNRRSS
;
A
#
# COMPACT_ATOMS: atom_id res chain seq x y z
N MET A 1 2.65 4.72 1.53
CA MET A 1 4.11 4.59 1.77
C MET A 1 4.66 5.99 1.96
N ASP A 2 5.48 6.20 2.98
CA ASP A 2 6.15 7.48 3.16
C ASP A 2 7.21 7.70 2.06
N ARG A 3 7.22 8.89 1.48
CA ARG A 3 8.09 9.22 0.34
C ARG A 3 9.55 9.33 0.76
N HIS A 4 9.84 9.78 1.98
CA HIS A 4 11.20 10.01 2.44
C HIS A 4 11.87 8.73 2.91
N THR A 5 11.25 8.04 3.87
CA THR A 5 11.80 6.82 4.48
C THR A 5 11.57 5.56 3.65
N ARG A 6 10.62 5.61 2.70
CA ARG A 6 10.10 4.45 1.95
C ARG A 6 9.39 3.44 2.82
N GLU A 7 9.02 3.78 4.04
CA GLU A 7 8.28 2.87 4.90
C GLU A 7 6.83 2.69 4.45
N ILE A 8 6.31 1.48 4.65
CA ILE A 8 4.88 1.19 4.52
C ILE A 8 4.21 1.71 5.80
N VAL A 9 3.41 2.76 5.65
CA VAL A 9 2.74 3.48 6.76
C VAL A 9 1.24 3.22 6.85
N GLY A 10 0.72 2.46 5.89
CA GLY A 10 -0.66 2.01 5.82
C GLY A 10 -0.76 0.86 4.81
N LEU A 11 -1.66 -0.08 5.08
CA LEU A 11 -1.89 -1.26 4.27
C LEU A 11 -3.32 -1.73 4.46
N HIS A 12 -4.03 -1.92 3.35
CA HIS A 12 -5.38 -2.48 3.35
C HIS A 12 -5.52 -3.47 2.19
N VAL A 13 -6.14 -4.62 2.48
CA VAL A 13 -6.32 -5.71 1.51
C VAL A 13 -7.80 -5.80 1.17
N ASN A 14 -8.18 -5.19 0.06
CA ASN A 14 -9.55 -5.24 -0.44
C ASN A 14 -9.59 -4.93 -1.95
N GLN A 15 -10.78 -4.89 -2.52
CA GLN A 15 -11.02 -4.48 -3.89
C GLN A 15 -10.70 -3.00 -4.11
N ARG A 16 -10.43 -2.64 -5.37
CA ARG A 16 -10.26 -1.25 -5.81
C ARG A 16 -11.63 -0.59 -5.95
N THR A 17 -12.26 -0.28 -4.82
CA THR A 17 -13.53 0.47 -4.70
C THR A 17 -13.35 1.70 -3.80
N GLU A 18 -14.38 2.54 -3.68
CA GLU A 18 -14.36 3.68 -2.76
C GLU A 18 -14.23 3.23 -1.30
N GLU A 19 -14.90 2.15 -0.92
CA GLU A 19 -14.78 1.53 0.40
C GLU A 19 -13.36 0.99 0.64
N GLY A 20 -12.74 0.40 -0.38
CA GLY A 20 -11.35 -0.06 -0.30
C GLY A 20 -10.36 1.09 -0.11
N VAL A 21 -10.61 2.24 -0.76
CA VAL A 21 -9.82 3.46 -0.55
C VAL A 21 -10.01 4.01 0.86
N LYS A 22 -11.23 4.00 1.39
CA LYS A 22 -11.50 4.35 2.78
C LYS A 22 -10.77 3.44 3.75
N GLY A 23 -10.84 2.12 3.55
CA GLY A 23 -10.11 1.17 4.39
C GLY A 23 -8.58 1.34 4.33
N LEU A 24 -8.04 1.78 3.19
CA LEU A 24 -6.63 2.17 3.09
C LEU A 24 -6.33 3.44 3.90
N TRP A 25 -7.19 4.45 3.82
CA TRP A 25 -7.06 5.68 4.60
C TRP A 25 -7.12 5.42 6.10
N ASP A 26 -8.10 4.63 6.54
CA ASP A 26 -8.28 4.25 7.95
C ASP A 26 -7.10 3.41 8.49
N SER A 27 -6.32 2.79 7.62
CA SER A 27 -5.12 2.03 8.00
C SER A 27 -3.87 2.89 8.22
N LEU A 28 -3.92 4.18 7.90
CA LEU A 28 -2.79 5.09 8.08
C LEU A 28 -2.53 5.34 9.57
N LEU A 29 -1.25 5.39 9.95
CA LEU A 29 -0.88 5.85 11.28
C LEU A 29 -1.20 7.35 11.44
N THR A 30 -1.58 7.77 12.66
CA THR A 30 -2.00 9.15 12.98
C THR A 30 -1.10 10.25 12.40
N PRO A 31 0.25 10.14 12.39
CA PRO A 31 1.10 11.18 11.82
C PRO A 31 1.00 11.38 10.29
N PHE A 32 0.23 10.55 9.58
CA PHE A 32 0.12 10.61 8.12
C PHE A 32 -1.27 11.04 7.63
N VAL A 33 -2.21 11.33 8.54
CA VAL A 33 -3.59 11.72 8.16
C VAL A 33 -3.67 13.14 7.59
N ASP A 34 -2.67 13.97 7.86
CA ASP A 34 -2.49 15.34 7.37
C ASP A 34 -1.33 15.47 6.36
N ALA A 35 -0.77 14.34 5.92
CA ALA A 35 0.33 14.33 4.97
C ALA A 35 -0.13 14.55 3.52
N GLU A 36 0.73 15.21 2.74
CA GLU A 36 0.54 15.31 1.29
C GLU A 36 0.58 13.91 0.64
N CYS A 37 -0.47 13.60 -0.13
CA CYS A 37 -0.67 12.32 -0.78
C CYS A 37 -0.58 12.44 -2.30
N HIS A 38 0.34 11.67 -2.88
CA HIS A 38 0.52 11.53 -4.32
C HIS A 38 -0.24 10.32 -4.86
N THR A 39 -1.19 10.53 -5.78
CA THR A 39 -1.99 9.44 -6.38
C THR A 39 -2.08 9.53 -7.90
N ASP A 40 -2.61 8.49 -8.54
CA ASP A 40 -2.86 8.44 -9.99
C ASP A 40 -4.07 9.30 -10.44
N GLY A 41 -4.68 10.06 -9.53
CA GLY A 41 -5.84 10.91 -9.82
C GLY A 41 -7.16 10.16 -9.92
N TRP A 42 -7.21 8.88 -9.55
CA TRP A 42 -8.45 8.12 -9.56
C TRP A 42 -9.51 8.75 -8.64
N LYS A 43 -10.74 8.91 -9.14
CA LYS A 43 -11.80 9.70 -8.49
C LYS A 43 -12.12 9.26 -7.05
N ALA A 44 -11.93 7.99 -6.73
CA ALA A 44 -12.21 7.43 -5.40
C ALA A 44 -11.34 8.07 -4.30
N TYR A 45 -10.15 8.57 -4.61
CA TYR A 45 -9.28 9.23 -3.63
C TYR A 45 -9.85 10.57 -3.12
N ARG A 46 -10.75 11.22 -3.88
CA ARG A 46 -11.37 12.49 -3.46
C ARG A 46 -12.25 12.35 -2.21
N GLY A 47 -12.66 11.13 -1.87
CA GLY A 47 -13.45 10.86 -0.66
C GLY A 47 -12.61 10.79 0.62
N VAL A 48 -11.28 10.77 0.53
CA VAL A 48 -10.39 10.59 1.69
C VAL A 48 -9.23 11.58 1.74
N VAL A 49 -8.73 12.02 0.57
CA VAL A 49 -7.68 13.05 0.48
C VAL A 49 -8.30 14.33 -0.05
N PHE A 50 -8.20 15.42 0.71
CA PHE A 50 -8.90 16.67 0.40
C PHE A 50 -7.94 17.82 0.07
N GLY A 51 -8.39 18.69 -0.84
CA GLY A 51 -7.78 19.98 -1.12
C GLY A 51 -6.30 19.90 -1.50
N ALA A 52 -5.49 20.74 -0.85
CA ALA A 52 -4.06 20.87 -1.14
C ALA A 52 -3.24 19.61 -0.80
N LEU A 53 -3.79 18.70 0.02
CA LEU A 53 -3.12 17.45 0.36
C LEU A 53 -3.18 16.43 -0.79
N HIS A 54 -4.07 16.60 -1.77
CA HIS A 54 -4.18 15.68 -2.90
C HIS A 54 -3.36 16.16 -4.10
N GLN A 55 -2.21 15.54 -4.31
CA GLN A 55 -1.36 15.77 -5.48
C GLN A 55 -1.54 14.63 -6.50
N VAL A 56 -1.85 14.98 -7.75
CA VAL A 56 -1.95 14.01 -8.85
C VAL A 56 -0.59 13.83 -9.50
N GLY A 57 -0.17 12.58 -9.69
CA GLY A 57 1.15 12.22 -10.21
C GLY A 57 2.15 11.89 -9.11
N GLY A 58 3.45 11.81 -9.44
CA GLY A 58 4.49 11.47 -8.46
C GLY A 58 4.44 10.02 -7.94
N THR A 59 3.79 9.12 -8.69
CA THR A 59 3.51 7.72 -8.35
C THR A 59 4.66 6.76 -8.64
N GLN A 60 5.78 7.23 -9.20
CA GLN A 60 6.90 6.36 -9.65
C GLN A 60 7.45 5.49 -8.51
N HIS A 61 7.43 6.02 -7.29
CA HIS A 61 7.85 5.27 -6.10
C HIS A 61 6.91 4.13 -5.75
N MET A 62 5.59 4.36 -5.84
CA MET A 62 4.58 3.32 -5.64
C MET A 62 4.65 2.26 -6.74
N GLU A 63 4.92 2.65 -7.98
CA GLU A 63 5.12 1.71 -9.10
C GLU A 63 6.32 0.79 -8.86
N ARG A 64 7.46 1.36 -8.44
CA ARG A 64 8.67 0.59 -8.08
C ARG A 64 8.43 -0.32 -6.87
N PHE A 65 7.69 0.17 -5.87
CA PHE A 65 7.30 -0.65 -4.73
C PHE A 65 6.41 -1.83 -5.16
N ASN A 66 5.41 -1.59 -5.99
CA ASN A 66 4.53 -2.64 -6.52
C ASN A 66 5.29 -3.69 -7.34
N LEU A 67 6.34 -3.28 -8.07
CA LEU A 67 7.25 -4.21 -8.73
C LEU A 67 8.02 -5.07 -7.72
N THR A 68 8.59 -4.44 -6.68
CA THR A 68 9.30 -5.15 -5.59
C THR A 68 8.37 -6.17 -4.90
N LEU A 69 7.14 -5.76 -4.61
CA LEU A 69 6.13 -6.59 -3.97
C LEU A 69 5.81 -7.82 -4.83
N ARG A 70 5.56 -7.64 -6.13
CA ARG A 70 5.31 -8.73 -7.08
C ARG A 70 6.49 -9.70 -7.20
N GLN A 71 7.72 -9.20 -7.19
CA GLN A 71 8.92 -10.03 -7.27
C GLN A 71 9.14 -10.87 -6.00
N ARG A 72 8.89 -10.28 -4.82
CA ARG A 72 9.15 -10.93 -3.52
C ARG A 72 7.98 -11.77 -3.01
N MET A 73 6.76 -11.47 -3.44
CA MET A 73 5.56 -12.21 -3.07
C MET A 73 5.00 -12.95 -4.28
N SER A 74 5.63 -14.08 -4.63
CA SER A 74 5.20 -14.95 -5.74
C SER A 74 3.73 -15.38 -5.64
N ARG A 75 3.17 -15.42 -4.43
CA ARG A 75 1.76 -15.72 -4.14
C ARG A 75 0.77 -14.67 -4.66
N LEU A 76 1.24 -13.47 -5.03
CA LEU A 76 0.46 -12.40 -5.66
C LEU A 76 0.48 -12.47 -7.20
N VAL A 77 1.39 -13.26 -7.79
CA VAL A 77 1.61 -13.30 -9.23
C VAL A 77 1.14 -14.66 -9.78
N ARG A 78 -0.08 -14.65 -10.36
CA ARG A 78 -0.76 -15.75 -11.08
C ARG A 78 -1.31 -16.90 -10.22
N ARG A 79 -2.40 -17.50 -10.70
CA ARG A 79 -2.94 -18.81 -10.27
C ARG A 79 -1.90 -19.91 -10.53
N ASN A 80 -0.86 -19.98 -9.71
CA ASN A 80 0.12 -21.04 -9.67
C ASN A 80 -0.13 -21.92 -8.42
N LEU A 81 0.54 -23.07 -8.32
CA LEU A 81 0.43 -24.01 -7.19
C LEU A 81 0.69 -23.37 -5.81
N ALA A 82 1.32 -22.18 -5.76
CA ALA A 82 1.59 -21.41 -4.54
C ALA A 82 0.46 -20.42 -4.16
N PHE A 83 -0.63 -20.38 -4.93
CA PHE A 83 -1.80 -19.56 -4.62
C PHE A 83 -2.34 -19.95 -3.24
N SER A 84 -2.51 -18.95 -2.37
CA SER A 84 -3.11 -19.18 -1.07
C SER A 84 -4.59 -19.50 -1.25
N LYS A 85 -4.98 -20.76 -1.01
CA LYS A 85 -6.40 -21.17 -1.03
C LYS A 85 -7.24 -20.45 0.05
N LYS A 86 -6.59 -19.80 1.02
CA LYS A 86 -7.18 -19.07 2.15
C LYS A 86 -6.74 -17.61 2.12
N LEU A 87 -7.70 -16.68 2.17
CA LEU A 87 -7.45 -15.24 2.15
C LEU A 87 -6.65 -14.79 3.37
N GLU A 88 -6.91 -15.41 4.52
CA GLU A 88 -6.25 -15.13 5.80
C GLU A 88 -4.74 -15.34 5.70
N ASN A 89 -4.32 -16.42 5.04
CA ASN A 89 -2.91 -16.73 4.82
C ASN A 89 -2.22 -15.73 3.87
N LEU A 90 -2.96 -15.16 2.92
CA LEU A 90 -2.45 -14.10 2.05
C LEU A 90 -2.27 -12.80 2.84
N ILE A 91 -3.27 -12.44 3.64
CA ILE A 91 -3.25 -11.26 4.52
C ILE A 91 -2.09 -11.36 5.51
N ALA A 92 -1.94 -12.50 6.21
CA ALA A 92 -0.85 -12.73 7.15
C ALA A 92 0.52 -12.59 6.47
N HIS A 93 0.68 -13.12 5.25
CA HIS A 93 1.93 -13.01 4.51
C HIS A 93 2.23 -11.56 4.08
N LEU A 94 1.20 -10.78 3.72
CA LEU A 94 1.34 -9.35 3.42
C LEU A 94 1.78 -8.55 4.64
N TRP A 95 1.21 -8.81 5.81
CA TRP A 95 1.62 -8.19 7.07
C TRP A 95 3.07 -8.53 7.45
N LEU A 96 3.44 -9.80 7.36
CA LEU A 96 4.82 -10.26 7.60
C LEU A 96 5.80 -9.59 6.64
N PHE A 97 5.44 -9.50 5.35
CA PHE A 97 6.23 -8.79 4.35
C PHE A 97 6.41 -7.32 4.73
N ALA A 98 5.31 -6.62 5.07
CA ALA A 98 5.38 -5.20 5.41
C ALA A 98 6.26 -4.94 6.64
N HIS A 99 6.12 -5.77 7.67
CA HIS A 99 6.95 -5.68 8.87
C HIS A 99 8.43 -5.90 8.57
N HIS A 100 8.76 -6.98 7.84
CA HIS A 100 10.14 -7.28 7.44
C HIS A 100 10.74 -6.20 6.53
N TYR A 101 9.94 -5.68 5.59
CA TYR A 101 10.35 -4.61 4.69
C TYR A 101 10.71 -3.34 5.46
N ASN A 102 9.85 -2.89 6.38
CA ASN A 102 10.11 -1.70 7.20
C ASN A 102 11.31 -1.92 8.12
N ARG A 103 11.46 -3.11 8.72
CA ARG A 103 12.62 -3.43 9.57
C ARG A 103 13.94 -3.23 8.83
N ASN A 104 14.04 -3.73 7.60
CA ASN A 104 15.25 -3.60 6.78
C ASN A 104 15.53 -2.14 6.36
N ARG A 105 14.48 -1.30 6.25
CA ARG A 105 14.61 0.12 5.92
C ARG A 105 15.17 0.93 7.09
N ARG A 106 14.81 0.60 8.32
CA ARG A 106 15.29 1.26 9.54
C ARG A 106 16.73 0.90 9.89
N SER A 107 17.21 -0.25 9.43
CA SER A 107 18.55 -0.75 9.69
C SER A 107 19.59 -0.34 8.63
N SER A 108 19.19 0.46 7.64
CA SER A 108 20.04 0.97 6.54
C SER A 108 20.26 2.47 6.70
#